data_AF-A0A6I2KYB4-F1
#
_entry.id   AF-A0A6I2KYB4-F1
#
_cell.length_a   1.000
_cell.length_b   1.000
_cell.length_c   1.000
_cell.angle_alpha   90.00
_cell.angle_beta   90.00
_cell.angle_gamma   90.00
#
_symmetry.space_group_name_H-M   'P 1'
#
loop_
_entity.id
_entity.type
_entity.pdbx_description
1 polymer ?
#
loop_
_entity_poly.entity_id
_entity_poly.type
_entity_poly.pdbx_seq_one_letter_code
_entity_poly.pdbx_strand_id
1 'polypeptide(L)' 'MANKALATRQKMTMRIEPSQKAPRNPVALAAKQRAGGAGPHAKPQANDRHAAKQLLARINPKLNLDEQ' A
#
# COMPACT_ATOMS: atom_id res chain seq x y z
N MET A 1 5.27 48.04 -15.44
CA MET A 1 5.10 47.22 -14.21
C MET A 1 6.10 46.06 -14.21
N ALA A 2 7.23 46.22 -13.53
CA ALA A 2 8.33 45.26 -13.56
C ALA A 2 7.98 43.87 -12.99
N ASN A 3 6.97 43.78 -12.12
CA ASN A 3 6.66 42.54 -11.39
C ASN A 3 5.60 41.66 -12.08
N LYS A 4 4.99 42.12 -13.19
CA LYS A 4 3.92 41.37 -13.87
C LYS A 4 4.43 40.08 -14.55
N ALA A 5 5.73 40.03 -14.89
CA ALA A 5 6.38 38.85 -15.43
C ALA A 5 6.78 37.82 -14.35
N LEU A 6 6.92 38.22 -13.08
CA LEU A 6 7.23 37.31 -11.97
C LEU A 6 5.99 36.61 -11.45
N ALA A 7 4.82 37.26 -11.53
CA ALA A 7 3.54 36.70 -11.06
C ALA A 7 3.05 35.49 -11.88
N THR A 8 3.51 35.32 -13.12
CA THR A 8 3.12 34.23 -14.02
C THR A 8 4.10 33.06 -14.06
N ARG A 9 5.18 33.08 -13.25
CA ARG A 9 6.19 32.03 -13.25
C ARG A 9 5.68 30.81 -12.46
N GLN A 10 5.04 29.88 -13.17
CA GLN A 10 4.72 28.56 -12.63
C GLN A 10 6.03 27.80 -12.34
N LYS A 11 6.27 27.46 -11.07
CA LYS A 11 7.42 26.64 -10.68
C LYS A 11 7.21 25.21 -11.17
N MET A 12 7.95 24.81 -12.20
CA MET A 12 7.93 23.45 -12.69
C MET A 12 8.52 22.51 -11.63
N THR A 13 7.69 21.63 -11.08
CA THR A 13 8.11 20.57 -10.15
C THR A 13 8.12 19.25 -10.91
N MET A 14 9.29 18.66 -11.09
CA MET A 14 9.42 17.32 -11.64
C MET A 14 9.42 16.33 -10.48
N ARG A 15 8.42 15.44 -10.43
CA ARG A 15 8.47 14.27 -9.55
C ARG A 15 9.30 13.20 -10.25
N ILE A 16 10.52 13.00 -9.76
CA ILE A 16 11.36 11.88 -10.18
C ILE A 16 10.80 10.64 -9.49
N GLU A 17 10.04 9.84 -10.23
CA GLU A 17 9.67 8.52 -9.75
C GLU A 17 10.95 7.67 -9.67
N PRO A 18 11.18 6.93 -8.56
CA PRO A 18 12.35 6.09 -8.45
C PRO A 18 12.25 4.97 -9.50
N SER A 19 13.12 5.02 -10.51
CA SER A 19 13.29 3.95 -11.52
C SER A 19 13.73 2.62 -10.90
N GLN A 20 14.09 2.62 -9.62
CA GLN A 20 14.59 1.49 -8.86
C GLN A 20 13.43 0.61 -8.40
N LYS A 21 12.85 -0.13 -9.35
CA LYS A 21 11.90 -1.23 -9.10
C LYS A 21 12.58 -2.47 -8.46
N ALA A 22 13.91 -2.47 -8.39
CA ALA A 22 14.73 -3.49 -7.75
C ALA A 22 15.21 -3.02 -6.37
N PRO A 23 15.40 -3.95 -5.41
CA PRO A 23 15.94 -3.58 -4.11
C PRO A 23 17.34 -3.02 -4.27
N ARG A 24 17.57 -1.87 -3.62
CA ARG A 24 18.84 -1.12 -3.66
C ARG A 24 20.03 -1.91 -3.08
N ASN A 25 19.76 -3.05 -2.45
CA ASN A 25 20.73 -3.90 -1.80
C ASN A 25 20.56 -5.37 -2.28
N PRO A 26 21.60 -5.99 -2.87
CA PRO A 26 21.54 -7.38 -3.32
C PRO A 26 21.26 -8.37 -2.19
N VAL A 27 21.65 -8.04 -0.94
CA VAL A 27 21.39 -8.86 0.24
C VAL A 27 19.93 -8.77 0.68
N ALA A 28 19.21 -7.68 0.37
CA ALA A 28 17.83 -7.51 0.78
C ALA A 28 16.89 -8.53 0.13
N LEU A 29 17.20 -9.04 -1.07
CA LEU A 29 16.46 -10.14 -1.69
C LEU A 29 16.64 -11.43 -0.90
N ALA A 30 17.88 -11.80 -0.59
CA ALA A 30 18.18 -13.01 0.18
C ALA A 30 17.62 -12.92 1.60
N ALA A 31 17.71 -11.76 2.26
CA ALA A 31 17.12 -11.53 3.56
C ALA A 31 15.59 -11.56 3.51
N LYS A 32 14.94 -11.00 2.48
CA LYS A 32 13.49 -11.10 2.28
C LYS A 32 13.04 -12.53 1.97
N GLN A 33 13.82 -13.29 1.21
CA GLN A 33 13.55 -14.71 0.94
C GLN A 33 13.76 -15.59 2.16
N ARG A 34 14.72 -15.23 3.03
CA ARG A 34 14.98 -15.92 4.30
C ARG A 34 13.94 -15.54 5.36
N ALA A 35 13.62 -14.27 5.50
CA ALA A 35 12.54 -13.76 6.37
C ALA A 35 11.16 -14.22 5.86
N GLY A 36 11.00 -14.39 4.55
CA GLY A 36 9.85 -15.06 3.92
C GLY A 36 10.00 -16.58 3.81
N GLY A 37 11.10 -17.15 4.31
CA GLY A 37 11.38 -18.58 4.35
C GLY A 37 10.91 -19.23 5.65
N ALA A 38 10.82 -18.45 6.74
CA ALA A 38 9.81 -18.71 7.75
C ALA A 38 8.47 -18.32 7.12
N GLY A 39 7.72 -19.30 6.63
CA GLY A 39 6.40 -19.08 6.06
C GLY A 39 5.51 -18.21 6.96
N PRO A 40 4.39 -17.67 6.44
CA PRO A 40 3.50 -16.83 7.22
C PRO A 40 3.22 -17.47 8.59
N HIS A 41 3.54 -16.75 9.67
CA HIS A 41 3.28 -17.23 11.02
C HIS A 41 1.83 -17.71 11.14
N ALA A 42 1.61 -18.80 11.89
CA ALA A 42 0.29 -19.36 12.11
C ALA A 42 -0.64 -18.24 12.61
N LYS A 43 -1.60 -17.86 11.75
CA LYS A 43 -2.53 -16.80 12.09
C LYS A 43 -3.50 -17.31 13.15
N PRO A 44 -3.93 -16.45 14.09
CA PRO A 44 -4.96 -16.85 15.05
C PRO A 44 -6.28 -17.11 14.33
N GLN A 45 -7.13 -17.97 14.89
CA GLN A 45 -8.46 -18.30 14.34
C GLN A 45 -9.34 -17.08 14.05
N ALA A 46 -9.09 -15.95 14.72
CA ALA A 46 -9.77 -14.68 14.44
C ALA A 46 -9.60 -14.24 12.98
N ASN A 47 -8.45 -14.50 12.36
CA ASN A 47 -8.18 -14.09 10.99
C ASN A 47 -9.11 -14.77 9.98
N ASP A 48 -9.43 -16.05 10.19
CA ASP A 48 -10.35 -16.81 9.33
C ASP A 48 -11.78 -16.30 9.49
N ARG A 49 -12.18 -15.97 10.74
CA ARG A 49 -13.48 -15.34 11.02
C ARG A 49 -13.62 -13.99 10.31
N HIS A 50 -12.59 -13.15 10.35
CA HIS A 50 -12.59 -11.86 9.65
C HIS A 50 -12.64 -12.02 8.14
N ALA A 51 -11.91 -12.98 7.57
CA ALA A 51 -11.97 -13.27 6.14
C ALA A 51 -13.37 -13.71 5.71
N ALA A 52 -14.00 -14.61 6.45
CA ALA A 52 -15.37 -15.05 6.20
C ALA A 52 -16.37 -13.88 6.29
N LYS A 53 -16.25 -13.01 7.31
CA LYS A 53 -17.10 -11.81 7.44
C LYS A 53 -16.93 -10.86 6.24
N GLN A 54 -15.71 -10.63 5.77
CA GLN A 54 -15.47 -9.80 4.59
C GLN A 54 -16.04 -10.40 3.31
N LEU A 55 -15.98 -11.73 3.15
CA LEU A 55 -16.59 -12.41 2.00
C LEU A 55 -18.11 -12.26 2.03
N LEU A 56 -18.74 -12.46 3.18
CA LEU A 56 -20.18 -12.24 3.37
C LEU A 56 -20.57 -10.78 3.09
N ALA A 57 -19.76 -9.82 3.55
CA ALA A 57 -19.97 -8.40 3.29
C ALA A 57 -19.95 -8.04 1.80
N ARG A 58 -19.07 -8.69 1.03
CA ARG A 58 -19.00 -8.51 -0.42
C ARG A 58 -20.21 -9.10 -1.15
N ILE A 59 -20.73 -10.22 -0.66
CA ILE A 59 -21.88 -10.92 -1.24
C ILE A 59 -23.19 -10.21 -0.90
N ASN A 60 -23.34 -9.78 0.35
CA ASN A 60 -24.52 -9.06 0.82
C ASN A 60 -24.09 -7.81 1.64
N PRO A 61 -24.01 -6.64 0.99
CA PRO A 61 -23.55 -5.43 1.66
C PRO A 61 -24.51 -4.92 2.75
N LYS A 62 -25.79 -5.33 2.71
CA LYS A 62 -26.82 -4.88 3.66
C LYS A 62 -26.62 -5.44 5.07
N LEU A 63 -25.95 -6.59 5.21
CA LEU A 63 -25.67 -7.21 6.51
C LEU A 63 -24.70 -6.42 7.41
N ASN A 64 -23.94 -5.46 6.86
CA ASN A 64 -22.99 -4.66 7.65
C ASN A 64 -23.57 -3.31 8.11
N LEU A 65 -24.81 -2.98 7.72
CA LEU A 65 -25.45 -1.73 8.15
C LEU A 65 -26.09 -1.83 9.54
N ASP A 66 -26.39 -3.04 10.01
CA ASP A 66 -27.16 -3.27 11.25
C ASP A 66 -26.27 -3.37 12.51
N GLU A 67 -24.94 -3.25 12.37
CA GLU A 67 -23.97 -3.32 13.48
C GLU A 67 -23.38 -1.95 13.88
N GLN A 68 -23.94 -0.83 13.40
CA GLN A 68 -23.54 0.54 13.78
C GLN A 68 -24.32 1.06 14.99
#